data_AF-A0A8T1QZV3-F1
#
_entry.id   AF-A0A8T1QZV3-F1
#
_cell.length_a   1.000
_cell.length_b   1.000
_cell.length_c   1.000
_cell.angle_alpha   90.00
_cell.angle_beta   90.00
_cell.angle_gamma   90.00
#
_symmetry.space_group_name_H-M   'P 1'
#
loop_
_entity.id
_entity.type
_entity.pdbx_description
1 polymer ?
#
loop_
_entity_poly.entity_id
_entity_poly.type
_entity_poly.pdbx_seq_one_letter_code
_entity_poly.pdbx_strand_id
1 'polypeptide(L)'
;MGDAFGKYGKTLLQICVIINNIGVLIVYMIIIGDVLSGTSSSGVHHAGVLEGWFGDHWWNGRTFILFITTICILAPLACFKRIDSLRYTSALSVALAVVFLVITIGISIMKLISGGIMMPRLLPDVTDLTSFFKLFTVVPVLVTAYICHYNVHSIDNELEDSTQIKAVVQTSLALCSSVYMMTSFFGFLLFGDATLDDVLANFDTNLGIPYGSLLNDAVRVSYAAHLMLVQISYPAFGMLSNSLERPLLSVSGSFFLLPLLLGIITT
;
A
#
# COMPACT_ATOMS: atom_id res chain seq x y z
N MET A 1 -0.73 28.11 2.25
CA MET A 1 -0.61 27.61 3.65
C MET A 1 0.32 28.45 4.56
N GLY A 2 1.22 29.29 4.03
CA GLY A 2 2.15 30.08 4.85
C GLY A 2 1.54 31.17 5.73
N ASP A 3 0.38 31.73 5.34
CA ASP A 3 -0.14 32.95 5.99
C ASP A 3 -1.19 32.70 7.10
N ALA A 4 -1.74 31.49 7.22
CA ALA A 4 -2.82 31.20 8.17
C ALA A 4 -2.36 30.64 9.53
N PHE A 5 -1.22 29.95 9.59
CA PHE A 5 -0.74 29.24 10.80
C PHE A 5 0.57 29.81 11.39
N GLY A 6 1.09 30.89 10.82
CA GLY A 6 2.38 31.46 11.18
C GLY A 6 3.56 30.52 10.92
N LYS A 7 4.78 31.02 11.20
CA LYS A 7 6.03 30.29 10.94
C LYS A 7 6.12 28.96 11.68
N TYR A 8 5.60 28.89 12.91
CA TYR A 8 5.64 27.67 13.73
C TYR A 8 4.68 26.59 13.23
N GLY A 9 3.45 26.95 12.84
CA GLY A 9 2.50 25.96 12.32
C GLY A 9 2.89 25.40 10.96
N LYS A 10 3.51 26.21 10.09
CA LYS A 10 4.10 25.72 8.83
C LYS A 10 5.19 24.67 9.11
N THR A 11 6.11 24.94 10.03
CA THR A 11 7.18 23.99 10.39
C THR A 11 6.62 22.70 10.98
N LEU A 12 5.63 22.79 11.88
CA LEU A 12 5.01 21.61 12.49
C LEU A 12 4.34 20.73 11.43
N LEU A 13 3.56 21.33 10.52
CA LEU A 13 2.91 20.61 9.42
C LEU A 13 3.94 19.93 8.50
N GLN A 14 5.02 20.63 8.16
CA GLN A 14 6.11 20.04 7.35
C GLN A 14 6.75 18.83 8.03
N ILE A 15 7.02 18.91 9.35
CA ILE A 15 7.55 17.79 10.12
C ILE A 15 6.57 16.61 10.11
N CYS A 16 5.28 16.86 10.35
CA CYS A 16 4.25 15.82 10.32
C CYS A 16 4.15 15.14 8.95
N VAL A 17 4.20 15.90 7.85
CA VAL A 17 4.17 15.36 6.49
C VAL A 17 5.41 14.50 6.21
N ILE A 18 6.60 14.94 6.67
CA ILE A 18 7.84 14.16 6.54
C ILE A 18 7.73 12.83 7.30
N ILE A 19 7.28 12.87 8.55
CA ILE A 19 7.10 11.65 9.36
C ILE A 19 6.09 10.71 8.70
N ASN A 20 4.96 11.23 8.22
CA ASN A 20 3.95 10.44 7.52
C ASN A 20 4.52 9.77 6.26
N ASN A 21 5.25 10.52 5.42
CA ASN A 21 5.84 9.99 4.21
C ASN A 21 6.92 8.93 4.51
N ILE A 22 7.72 9.10 5.56
CA ILE A 22 8.67 8.07 6.02
C ILE A 22 7.91 6.82 6.48
N GLY A 23 6.86 6.98 7.28
CA GLY A 23 6.04 5.87 7.77
C GLY A 23 5.42 5.06 6.63
N VAL A 24 4.82 5.74 5.65
CA VAL A 24 4.23 5.10 4.47
C VAL A 24 5.30 4.35 3.65
N LEU A 25 6.50 4.92 3.50
CA LEU A 25 7.62 4.25 2.83
C LEU A 25 8.02 2.94 3.54
N ILE A 26 8.08 2.96 4.88
CA ILE A 26 8.39 1.76 5.69
C ILE A 26 7.30 0.70 5.51
N VAL A 27 6.03 1.09 5.61
CA VAL A 27 4.90 0.17 5.44
C VAL A 27 4.93 -0.49 4.06
N TYR A 28 5.22 0.27 2.99
CA TYR A 28 5.39 -0.31 1.67
C TYR A 28 6.55 -1.30 1.58
N MET A 29 7.69 -1.02 2.21
CA MET A 29 8.80 -2.00 2.26
C MET A 29 8.38 -3.27 2.98
N ILE A 30 7.66 -3.14 4.11
CA ILE A 30 7.19 -4.29 4.88
C ILE A 30 6.27 -5.16 4.02
N ILE A 31 5.24 -4.57 3.39
CA ILE A 31 4.30 -5.32 2.55
C ILE A 31 5.00 -5.97 1.35
N ILE A 32 5.90 -5.25 0.66
CA ILE A 32 6.66 -5.84 -0.45
C ILE A 32 7.53 -7.00 0.05
N GLY A 33 8.15 -6.86 1.22
CA GLY A 33 8.88 -7.93 1.90
C GLY A 33 7.98 -9.12 2.18
N ASP A 34 6.87 -8.93 2.87
CA ASP A 34 5.94 -10.01 3.25
C ASP A 34 5.36 -10.72 2.01
N VAL A 35 5.06 -9.99 0.93
CA VAL A 35 4.59 -10.59 -0.33
C VAL A 35 5.69 -11.41 -1.02
N LEU A 36 6.92 -10.91 -1.08
CA LEU A 36 8.02 -11.55 -1.82
C LEU A 36 8.71 -12.67 -1.02
N SER A 37 9.06 -12.41 0.24
CA SER A 37 9.82 -13.31 1.12
C SER A 37 8.94 -14.14 2.05
N GLY A 38 7.64 -13.87 2.12
CA GLY A 38 6.76 -14.52 3.08
C GLY A 38 6.86 -13.91 4.47
N THR A 39 5.92 -14.27 5.34
CA THR A 39 5.88 -13.80 6.72
C THR A 39 5.84 -14.97 7.70
N SER A 40 6.48 -14.80 8.85
CA SER A 40 6.65 -15.85 9.87
C SER A 40 6.17 -15.39 11.25
N SER A 41 5.17 -14.50 11.29
CA SER A 41 4.78 -13.76 12.49
C SER A 41 3.88 -14.54 13.46
N SER A 42 3.32 -15.68 13.06
CA SER A 42 2.29 -16.40 13.82
C SER A 42 2.63 -17.88 14.11
N GLY A 43 3.90 -18.28 13.96
CA GLY A 43 4.37 -19.66 14.21
C GLY A 43 4.09 -20.66 13.09
N VAL A 44 3.44 -20.21 12.01
CA VAL A 44 3.29 -20.92 10.73
C VAL A 44 4.01 -20.10 9.65
N HIS A 45 4.89 -20.73 8.87
CA HIS A 45 5.61 -20.05 7.79
C HIS A 45 4.67 -19.87 6.59
N HIS A 46 4.36 -18.62 6.25
CA HIS A 46 3.59 -18.28 5.06
C HIS A 46 4.55 -17.98 3.90
N ALA A 47 4.63 -18.88 2.93
CA ALA A 47 5.66 -18.82 1.90
C ALA A 47 5.51 -17.60 0.97
N GLY A 48 6.61 -16.89 0.75
CA GLY A 48 6.72 -15.78 -0.20
C GLY A 48 6.43 -16.18 -1.66
N VAL A 49 6.15 -15.24 -2.56
CA VAL A 49 6.08 -15.55 -4.01
C VAL A 49 7.43 -16.11 -4.49
N LEU A 50 8.55 -15.53 -4.04
CA LEU A 50 9.89 -15.97 -4.43
C LEU A 50 10.27 -17.30 -3.79
N GLU A 51 9.86 -17.51 -2.55
CA GLU A 51 10.06 -18.80 -1.87
C GLU A 51 9.21 -19.91 -2.51
N GLY A 52 7.97 -19.61 -2.90
CA GLY A 52 7.10 -20.54 -3.62
C GLY A 52 7.61 -20.92 -5.03
N TRP A 53 8.24 -19.97 -5.73
CA TRP A 53 8.75 -20.20 -7.09
C TRP A 53 10.16 -20.79 -7.12
N PHE A 54 11.03 -20.40 -6.18
CA PHE A 54 12.45 -20.75 -6.18
C PHE A 54 12.89 -21.63 -4.99
N GLY A 55 12.01 -21.93 -4.04
CA GLY A 55 12.30 -22.71 -2.83
C GLY A 55 13.06 -21.94 -1.75
N ASP A 56 13.29 -22.59 -0.60
CA ASP A 56 14.05 -22.02 0.54
C ASP A 56 15.54 -21.88 0.19
N HIS A 57 15.92 -20.69 -0.26
CA HIS A 57 17.31 -20.31 -0.52
C HIS A 57 17.68 -19.11 0.34
N TRP A 58 18.96 -18.97 0.70
CA TRP A 58 19.43 -17.83 1.50
C TRP A 58 19.19 -16.46 0.82
N TRP A 59 19.06 -16.44 -0.51
CA TRP A 59 18.69 -15.25 -1.30
C TRP A 59 17.20 -14.91 -1.21
N ASN A 60 16.35 -15.84 -0.77
CA ASN A 60 14.93 -15.57 -0.53
C ASN A 60 14.65 -15.08 0.90
N GLY A 61 15.70 -14.87 1.71
CA GLY A 61 15.57 -14.26 3.02
C GLY A 61 15.08 -12.82 2.92
N ARG A 62 14.18 -12.43 3.83
CA ARG A 62 13.59 -11.08 3.96
C ARG A 62 14.62 -9.96 3.82
N THR A 63 15.76 -10.09 4.51
CA THR A 63 16.85 -9.10 4.48
C THR A 63 17.47 -8.94 3.09
N PHE A 64 17.68 -10.02 2.35
CA PHE A 64 18.31 -9.97 1.03
C PHE A 64 17.35 -9.42 -0.02
N ILE A 65 16.08 -9.83 0.00
CA ILE A 65 15.05 -9.32 -0.91
C ILE A 65 14.81 -7.83 -0.67
N LEU A 66 14.68 -7.39 0.59
CA LEU A 66 14.49 -5.98 0.91
C LEU A 66 15.70 -5.14 0.47
N PHE A 67 16.92 -5.65 0.68
CA PHE A 67 18.15 -4.97 0.26
C PHE A 67 18.24 -4.85 -1.27
N ILE A 68 18.00 -5.94 -2.01
CA ILE A 68 18.00 -5.93 -3.48
C ILE A 68 16.87 -5.06 -4.03
N THR A 69 15.65 -5.18 -3.52
CA THR A 69 14.53 -4.34 -3.95
C THR A 69 14.86 -2.87 -3.74
N THR A 70 15.47 -2.52 -2.60
CA THR A 70 15.88 -1.14 -2.31
C THR A 70 16.96 -0.63 -3.27
N ILE A 71 17.99 -1.41 -3.56
CA ILE A 71 19.12 -0.97 -4.38
C ILE A 71 18.86 -1.10 -5.88
N CYS A 72 18.12 -2.12 -6.32
CA CYS A 72 17.94 -2.43 -7.74
C CYS A 72 16.61 -1.90 -8.29
N ILE A 73 15.60 -1.67 -7.46
CA ILE A 73 14.30 -1.17 -7.89
C ILE A 73 14.14 0.28 -7.41
N LEU A 74 14.19 0.51 -6.09
CA LEU A 74 13.85 1.82 -5.55
C LEU A 74 14.91 2.89 -5.82
N ALA A 75 16.20 2.56 -5.69
CA ALA A 75 17.29 3.49 -5.95
C ALA A 75 17.35 3.99 -7.41
N PRO A 76 17.33 3.13 -8.45
CA PRO A 76 17.33 3.62 -9.83
C PRO A 76 15.99 4.28 -10.23
N LEU A 77 14.85 3.79 -9.72
CA LEU A 77 13.55 4.40 -10.01
C LEU A 77 13.39 5.79 -9.37
N ALA A 78 13.98 6.04 -8.19
CA ALA A 78 14.03 7.37 -7.58
C ALA A 78 14.93 8.36 -8.34
N CYS A 79 15.89 7.87 -9.13
CA CYS A 79 16.75 8.69 -9.98
C CYS A 79 16.09 9.12 -11.30
N PHE A 80 14.93 8.56 -11.69
CA PHE A 80 14.22 8.97 -12.89
C PHE A 80 13.47 10.29 -12.68
N LYS A 81 14.09 11.37 -13.16
CA LYS A 81 13.65 12.77 -12.99
C LYS A 81 12.58 13.24 -13.99
N ARG A 82 11.97 12.35 -14.79
CA ARG A 82 11.02 12.74 -15.87
C ARG A 82 9.56 12.64 -15.42
N ILE A 83 8.97 13.80 -15.17
CA ILE A 83 7.60 14.03 -14.68
C ILE A 83 6.51 13.56 -15.67
N ASP A 84 6.75 13.62 -16.98
CA ASP A 84 5.72 13.28 -17.99
C ASP A 84 5.35 11.79 -18.06
N SER A 85 6.24 10.89 -17.62
CA SER A 85 5.94 9.46 -17.59
C SER A 85 5.06 9.07 -16.40
N LEU A 86 4.96 9.92 -15.36
CA LEU A 86 4.28 9.57 -14.11
C LEU A 86 2.76 9.46 -14.26
N ARG A 87 2.16 10.19 -15.21
CA ARG A 87 0.73 10.05 -15.49
C ARG A 87 0.37 8.63 -15.93
N TYR A 88 1.24 8.01 -16.72
CA TYR A 88 1.06 6.63 -17.20
C TYR A 88 1.32 5.61 -16.09
N THR A 89 2.33 5.81 -15.25
CA THR A 89 2.61 4.91 -14.11
C THR A 89 1.51 4.97 -13.06
N SER A 90 0.95 6.15 -12.78
CA SER A 90 -0.18 6.32 -11.87
C SER A 90 -1.47 5.68 -12.41
N ALA A 91 -1.78 5.89 -13.71
CA ALA A 91 -2.92 5.24 -14.34
C ALA A 91 -2.78 3.70 -14.35
N LEU A 92 -1.58 3.21 -14.66
CA LEU A 92 -1.26 1.78 -14.63
C LEU A 92 -1.38 1.20 -13.21
N SER A 93 -0.91 1.93 -12.20
CA SER A 93 -1.03 1.53 -10.81
C SER A 93 -2.51 1.38 -10.40
N VAL A 94 -3.38 2.34 -10.73
CA VAL A 94 -4.82 2.22 -10.47
C VAL A 94 -5.43 1.03 -11.21
N ALA A 95 -5.04 0.81 -12.47
CA ALA A 95 -5.51 -0.34 -13.24
C ALA A 95 -5.12 -1.68 -12.58
N LEU A 96 -3.89 -1.81 -12.06
CA LEU A 96 -3.45 -3.01 -11.34
C LEU A 96 -4.23 -3.24 -10.03
N ALA A 97 -4.60 -2.18 -9.31
CA ALA A 97 -5.47 -2.29 -8.14
C ALA A 97 -6.87 -2.81 -8.51
N VAL A 98 -7.44 -2.34 -9.62
CA VAL A 98 -8.71 -2.83 -10.13
C VAL A 98 -8.61 -4.29 -10.60
N VAL A 99 -7.50 -4.68 -11.24
CA VAL A 99 -7.26 -6.08 -11.63
C VAL A 99 -7.19 -6.99 -10.40
N PHE A 100 -6.43 -6.58 -9.37
CA PHE A 100 -6.39 -7.28 -8.08
C PHE A 100 -7.81 -7.48 -7.50
N LEU A 101 -8.62 -6.42 -7.52
CA LEU A 101 -10.00 -6.46 -7.04
C LEU A 101 -10.86 -7.45 -7.85
N VAL A 102 -10.80 -7.40 -9.18
CA VAL A 102 -11.57 -8.29 -10.07
C VAL A 102 -11.19 -9.75 -9.85
N ILE A 103 -9.89 -10.05 -9.71
CA ILE A 103 -9.44 -11.42 -9.43
C ILE A 103 -9.96 -11.89 -8.07
N THR A 104 -9.87 -11.04 -7.04
CA THR A 104 -10.37 -11.34 -5.69
C THR A 104 -11.87 -11.65 -5.70
N ILE A 105 -12.67 -10.82 -6.39
CA ILE A 105 -14.10 -11.04 -6.57
C ILE A 105 -14.36 -12.38 -7.28
N GLY A 106 -13.62 -12.67 -8.35
CA GLY A 106 -13.76 -13.91 -9.11
C GLY A 106 -13.49 -15.15 -8.23
N ILE A 107 -12.42 -15.12 -7.45
CA ILE A 107 -12.08 -16.18 -6.48
C ILE A 107 -13.21 -16.36 -5.46
N SER A 108 -13.68 -15.26 -4.87
CA SER A 108 -14.75 -15.29 -3.85
C SER A 108 -16.06 -15.86 -4.42
N ILE A 109 -16.45 -15.49 -5.64
CA ILE A 109 -17.65 -16.03 -6.31
C ILE A 109 -17.47 -17.53 -6.62
N MET A 110 -16.33 -17.94 -7.15
CA MET A 110 -16.05 -19.36 -7.46
C MET A 110 -16.12 -20.24 -6.23
N LYS A 111 -15.55 -19.76 -5.11
CA LYS A 111 -15.58 -20.47 -3.82
C LYS A 111 -17.01 -20.50 -3.24
N LEU A 112 -17.80 -19.45 -3.46
CA LEU A 112 -19.22 -19.38 -3.04
C LEU A 112 -20.07 -20.40 -3.81
N ILE A 113 -19.92 -20.48 -5.13
CA ILE A 113 -20.65 -21.44 -5.98
C ILE A 113 -20.26 -22.88 -5.65
N SER A 114 -19.00 -23.13 -5.32
CA SER A 114 -18.50 -24.47 -4.94
C SER A 114 -18.99 -24.93 -3.55
N GLY A 115 -19.80 -24.13 -2.85
CA GLY A 115 -20.31 -24.46 -1.51
C GLY A 115 -19.24 -24.45 -0.41
N GLY A 116 -18.05 -23.91 -0.70
CA GLY A 116 -16.90 -23.92 0.21
C GLY A 116 -16.87 -22.76 1.21
N ILE A 117 -17.91 -21.92 1.26
CA ILE A 117 -17.96 -20.75 2.14
C ILE A 117 -19.09 -20.95 3.15
N MET A 118 -18.73 -21.13 4.43
CA MET A 118 -19.66 -20.87 5.52
C MET A 118 -19.77 -19.35 5.64
N MET A 119 -20.98 -18.80 5.49
CA MET A 119 -21.22 -17.35 5.49
C MET A 119 -20.58 -16.73 6.75
N PRO A 120 -19.55 -15.87 6.61
CA PRO A 120 -18.80 -15.37 7.75
C PRO A 120 -19.66 -14.39 8.57
N ARG A 121 -19.30 -14.22 9.85
CA ARG A 121 -20.01 -13.32 10.76
C ARG A 121 -19.82 -11.88 10.30
N LEU A 122 -20.87 -11.29 9.70
CA LEU A 122 -20.84 -9.91 9.20
C LEU A 122 -20.80 -8.84 10.30
N LEU A 123 -21.12 -9.21 11.53
CA LEU A 123 -21.09 -8.31 12.69
C LEU A 123 -20.04 -8.78 13.71
N PRO A 124 -19.26 -7.86 14.29
CA PRO A 124 -18.32 -8.18 15.34
C PRO A 124 -19.06 -8.66 16.59
N ASP A 125 -18.55 -9.73 17.20
CA ASP A 125 -19.09 -10.28 18.44
C ASP A 125 -18.61 -9.41 19.63
N VAL A 126 -19.43 -8.42 20.01
CA VAL A 126 -19.11 -7.52 21.11
C VAL A 126 -19.60 -8.13 22.42
N THR A 127 -18.89 -9.15 22.88
CA THR A 127 -19.18 -9.82 24.15
C THR A 127 -18.61 -9.09 25.35
N ASP A 128 -17.61 -8.21 25.16
CA ASP A 128 -16.85 -7.59 26.25
C ASP A 128 -16.35 -6.17 25.91
N LEU A 129 -16.07 -5.36 26.94
CA LEU A 129 -15.56 -3.98 26.77
C LEU A 129 -14.18 -3.97 26.10
N THR A 130 -13.40 -5.02 26.28
CA THR A 130 -12.10 -5.21 25.63
C THR A 130 -12.23 -5.33 24.11
N SER A 131 -13.26 -6.04 23.62
CA SER A 131 -13.58 -6.14 22.18
C SER A 131 -14.03 -4.81 21.59
N PHE A 132 -14.73 -3.98 22.37
CA PHE A 132 -15.12 -2.63 21.94
C PHE A 132 -13.91 -1.71 21.72
N PHE A 133 -12.91 -1.74 22.62
CA PHE A 133 -11.69 -0.95 22.44
C PHE A 133 -10.81 -1.46 21.28
N LYS A 134 -10.89 -2.74 20.93
CA LYS A 134 -10.24 -3.25 19.71
C LYS A 134 -10.83 -2.65 18.44
N LEU A 135 -12.11 -2.26 18.41
CA LEU A 135 -12.67 -1.56 17.25
C LEU A 135 -12.00 -0.19 17.02
N PHE A 136 -11.55 0.47 18.10
CA PHE A 136 -10.86 1.76 18.01
C PHE A 136 -9.47 1.68 17.35
N THR A 137 -8.82 0.50 17.32
CA THR A 137 -7.53 0.35 16.64
C THR A 137 -7.66 0.45 15.12
N VAL A 138 -8.87 0.30 14.57
CA VAL A 138 -9.18 0.46 13.15
C VAL A 138 -9.25 1.94 12.74
N VAL A 139 -9.57 2.84 13.68
CA VAL A 139 -9.74 4.27 13.38
C VAL A 139 -8.47 4.91 12.81
N PRO A 140 -7.26 4.72 13.39
CA PRO A 140 -6.03 5.23 12.81
C PRO A 140 -5.75 4.69 11.39
N VAL A 141 -6.07 3.42 11.13
CA VAL A 141 -5.89 2.79 9.82
C VAL A 141 -6.81 3.45 8.79
N LEU A 142 -8.09 3.66 9.11
CA LEU A 142 -9.04 4.35 8.22
C LEU A 142 -8.65 5.81 7.99
N VAL A 143 -8.25 6.54 9.03
CA VAL A 143 -7.81 7.94 8.90
C VAL A 143 -6.58 8.04 8.00
N THR A 144 -5.63 7.11 8.15
CA THR A 144 -4.44 7.04 7.29
C THR A 144 -4.80 6.65 5.86
N ALA A 145 -5.74 5.72 5.64
CA ALA A 145 -6.16 5.29 4.31
C ALA A 145 -6.82 6.41 3.48
N TYR A 146 -7.45 7.37 4.14
CA TYR A 146 -8.11 8.53 3.51
C TYR A 146 -7.27 9.82 3.56
N ILE A 147 -6.00 9.74 3.95
CA ILE A 147 -5.13 10.92 4.06
C ILE A 147 -4.71 11.44 2.68
N CYS A 148 -5.54 12.33 2.12
CA CYS A 148 -5.28 13.00 0.84
C CYS A 148 -5.24 14.53 0.95
N HIS A 149 -5.67 15.07 2.09
CA HIS A 149 -5.94 16.50 2.26
C HIS A 149 -4.70 17.39 2.15
N TYR A 150 -3.51 16.90 2.49
CA TYR A 150 -2.29 17.69 2.36
C TYR A 150 -1.80 17.82 0.91
N ASN A 151 -2.23 16.91 0.01
CA ASN A 151 -1.88 16.92 -1.41
C ASN A 151 -2.88 17.73 -2.26
N VAL A 152 -4.04 18.10 -1.72
CA VAL A 152 -5.12 18.76 -2.48
C VAL A 152 -4.67 20.08 -3.12
N HIS A 153 -3.83 20.85 -2.43
CA HIS A 153 -3.30 22.11 -2.94
C HIS A 153 -2.29 21.91 -4.08
N SER A 154 -1.48 20.86 -4.00
CA SER A 154 -0.55 20.52 -5.06
C SER A 154 -1.30 20.02 -6.30
N ILE A 155 -2.40 19.29 -6.11
CA ILE A 155 -3.30 18.89 -7.20
C ILE A 155 -3.95 20.12 -7.84
N ASP A 156 -4.47 21.07 -7.04
CA ASP A 156 -5.08 22.31 -7.54
C ASP A 156 -4.14 23.12 -8.45
N ASN A 157 -2.87 23.23 -8.05
CA ASN A 157 -1.87 23.96 -8.81
C ASN A 157 -1.49 23.30 -10.15
N GLU A 158 -1.75 22.00 -10.31
CA GLU A 158 -1.44 21.23 -11.52
C GLU A 158 -2.65 21.11 -12.46
N LEU A 159 -3.87 21.39 -11.98
CA LEU A 159 -5.06 21.39 -12.80
C LEU A 159 -5.04 22.58 -13.77
N GLU A 160 -5.35 22.32 -15.03
CA GLU A 160 -5.55 23.36 -16.04
C GLU A 160 -6.76 24.26 -15.69
N ASP A 161 -7.78 23.68 -15.03
CA ASP A 161 -8.99 24.37 -14.58
C ASP A 161 -9.29 24.06 -13.11
N SER A 162 -8.93 25.01 -12.22
CA SER A 162 -9.14 24.88 -10.77
C SER A 162 -10.62 24.84 -10.38
N THR A 163 -11.56 25.24 -11.25
CA THR A 163 -12.99 25.12 -10.96
C THR A 163 -13.45 23.66 -10.86
N GLN A 164 -12.68 22.73 -11.44
CA GLN A 164 -12.99 21.30 -11.46
C GLN A 164 -12.46 20.54 -10.24
N ILE A 165 -11.66 21.16 -9.37
CA ILE A 165 -11.03 20.47 -8.24
C ILE A 165 -12.04 19.72 -7.36
N LYS A 166 -13.21 20.32 -7.12
CA LYS A 166 -14.26 19.69 -6.32
C LYS A 166 -14.76 18.40 -6.97
N ALA A 167 -14.99 18.42 -8.28
CA ALA A 167 -15.42 17.24 -9.03
C ALA A 167 -14.34 16.16 -9.00
N VAL A 168 -13.08 16.51 -9.28
CA VAL A 168 -11.94 15.58 -9.27
C VAL A 168 -11.74 14.92 -7.90
N VAL A 169 -11.82 15.70 -6.81
CA VAL A 169 -11.69 15.16 -5.45
C VAL A 169 -12.87 14.25 -5.12
N GLN A 170 -14.10 14.64 -5.46
CA GLN A 170 -15.29 13.82 -5.21
C GLN A 170 -15.27 12.50 -5.99
N THR A 171 -14.91 12.53 -7.27
CA THR A 171 -14.81 11.31 -8.09
C THR A 171 -13.70 10.40 -7.60
N SER A 172 -12.54 10.97 -7.23
CA SER A 172 -11.41 10.19 -6.71
C SER A 172 -11.74 9.54 -5.36
N LEU A 173 -12.40 10.29 -4.47
CA LEU A 173 -12.84 9.77 -3.18
C LEU A 173 -13.88 8.66 -3.34
N ALA A 174 -14.87 8.86 -4.22
CA ALA A 174 -15.89 7.84 -4.50
C ALA A 174 -15.28 6.56 -5.08
N LEU A 175 -14.34 6.69 -6.04
CA LEU A 175 -13.62 5.55 -6.60
C LEU A 175 -12.82 4.82 -5.52
N CYS A 176 -12.03 5.54 -4.73
CA CYS A 176 -11.24 4.98 -3.64
C CYS A 176 -12.12 4.24 -2.60
N SER A 177 -13.20 4.87 -2.15
CA SER A 177 -14.16 4.26 -1.23
C SER A 177 -14.81 3.00 -1.82
N SER A 178 -15.15 3.00 -3.12
CA SER A 178 -15.71 1.81 -3.77
C SER A 178 -14.73 0.64 -3.77
N VAL A 179 -13.46 0.89 -4.11
CA VAL A 179 -12.41 -0.14 -4.11
C VAL A 179 -12.18 -0.67 -2.70
N TYR A 180 -12.09 0.19 -1.69
CA TYR A 180 -11.91 -0.24 -0.30
C TYR A 180 -13.09 -1.07 0.22
N MET A 181 -14.33 -0.64 -0.04
CA MET A 181 -15.52 -1.39 0.37
C MET A 181 -15.59 -2.75 -0.31
N MET A 182 -15.35 -2.81 -1.63
CA MET A 182 -15.39 -4.08 -2.37
C MET A 182 -14.26 -5.01 -1.92
N THR A 183 -13.03 -4.53 -1.79
CA THR A 183 -11.90 -5.34 -1.31
C THR A 183 -12.17 -5.87 0.10
N SER A 184 -12.67 -5.03 1.01
CA SER A 184 -13.00 -5.45 2.38
C SER A 184 -14.12 -6.50 2.39
N PHE A 185 -15.20 -6.28 1.64
CA PHE A 185 -16.32 -7.20 1.59
C PHE A 185 -15.93 -8.57 1.00
N PHE A 186 -15.29 -8.59 -0.18
CA PHE A 186 -14.94 -9.84 -0.85
C PHE A 186 -13.74 -10.55 -0.22
N GLY A 187 -12.79 -9.80 0.35
CA GLY A 187 -11.70 -10.37 1.13
C GLY A 187 -12.20 -11.03 2.41
N PHE A 188 -13.09 -10.36 3.15
CA PHE A 188 -13.71 -10.96 4.34
C PHE A 188 -14.62 -12.14 3.99
N LEU A 189 -15.33 -12.10 2.85
CA LEU A 189 -16.09 -13.25 2.36
C LEU A 189 -15.19 -14.47 2.05
N LEU A 190 -13.95 -14.22 1.59
CA LEU A 190 -13.03 -15.28 1.16
C LEU A 190 -12.35 -16.00 2.34
N PHE A 191 -11.98 -15.25 3.38
CA PHE A 191 -11.18 -15.74 4.51
C PHE A 191 -11.94 -15.78 5.85
N GLY A 192 -13.02 -15.01 6.00
CA GLY A 192 -13.83 -14.95 7.21
C GLY A 192 -13.01 -14.57 8.45
N ASP A 193 -13.22 -15.33 9.54
CA ASP A 193 -12.53 -15.11 10.82
C ASP A 193 -11.02 -15.40 10.77
N ALA A 194 -10.51 -16.02 9.68
CA ALA A 194 -9.09 -16.29 9.47
C ALA A 194 -8.36 -15.18 8.69
N THR A 195 -9.01 -14.03 8.48
CA THR A 195 -8.39 -12.86 7.81
C THR A 195 -7.23 -12.33 8.67
N LEU A 196 -6.03 -12.23 8.08
CA LEU A 196 -4.84 -11.66 8.71
C LEU A 196 -4.82 -10.13 8.56
N ASP A 197 -3.98 -9.46 9.36
CA ASP A 197 -3.76 -8.02 9.27
C ASP A 197 -3.25 -7.61 7.86
N ASP A 198 -2.42 -8.45 7.25
CA ASP A 198 -2.10 -8.40 5.82
C ASP A 198 -2.88 -9.49 5.08
N VAL A 199 -3.94 -9.08 4.39
CA VAL A 199 -4.81 -9.97 3.61
C VAL A 199 -4.05 -10.66 2.48
N LEU A 200 -2.94 -10.11 1.99
CA LEU A 200 -2.13 -10.75 0.94
C LEU A 200 -1.43 -12.00 1.43
N ALA A 201 -1.07 -12.04 2.71
CA ALA A 201 -0.49 -13.21 3.33
C ALA A 201 -1.47 -14.39 3.31
N ASN A 202 -2.79 -14.15 3.37
CA ASN A 202 -3.79 -15.21 3.27
C ASN A 202 -3.84 -15.90 1.89
N PHE A 203 -3.35 -15.25 0.83
CA PHE A 203 -3.29 -15.83 -0.51
C PHE A 203 -2.09 -16.76 -0.73
N ASP A 204 -1.29 -17.07 0.29
CA ASP A 204 -0.20 -18.05 0.16
C ASP A 204 -0.71 -19.51 0.15
N THR A 205 -1.90 -19.76 0.71
CA THR A 205 -2.47 -21.10 0.86
C THR A 205 -3.30 -21.52 -0.36
N ASN A 206 -3.34 -22.83 -0.62
CA ASN A 206 -4.17 -23.38 -1.69
C ASN A 206 -5.66 -23.22 -1.35
N LEU A 207 -6.34 -22.31 -2.05
CA LEU A 207 -7.75 -21.95 -1.83
C LEU A 207 -8.75 -23.05 -2.22
N GLY A 208 -8.29 -24.22 -2.71
CA GLY A 208 -9.16 -25.35 -3.08
C GLY A 208 -9.97 -25.12 -4.35
N ILE A 209 -9.59 -24.12 -5.16
CA ILE A 209 -10.21 -23.80 -6.45
C ILE A 209 -9.31 -24.20 -7.62
N PRO A 210 -9.88 -24.53 -8.80
CA PRO A 210 -9.09 -24.78 -10.00
C PRO A 210 -8.23 -23.55 -10.33
N TYR A 211 -6.95 -23.76 -10.66
CA TYR A 211 -5.95 -22.71 -10.88
C TYR A 211 -5.67 -21.79 -9.68
N GLY A 212 -5.98 -22.24 -8.45
CA GLY A 212 -5.80 -21.43 -7.23
C GLY A 212 -4.40 -20.87 -7.03
N SER A 213 -3.34 -21.65 -7.27
CA SER A 213 -1.95 -21.17 -7.12
C SER A 213 -1.62 -20.05 -8.11
N LEU A 214 -2.03 -20.18 -9.37
CA LEU A 214 -1.81 -19.15 -10.39
C LEU A 214 -2.58 -17.86 -10.07
N LEU A 215 -3.83 -17.97 -9.60
CA LEU A 215 -4.64 -16.82 -9.23
C LEU A 215 -4.08 -16.12 -7.98
N ASN A 216 -3.62 -16.90 -7.00
CA ASN A 216 -2.96 -16.38 -5.81
C ASN A 216 -1.68 -15.61 -6.15
N ASP A 217 -0.82 -16.18 -6.97
CA ASP A 217 0.39 -15.52 -7.43
C ASP A 217 0.06 -14.27 -8.24
N ALA A 218 -0.96 -14.32 -9.10
CA ALA A 218 -1.43 -13.16 -9.86
C ALA A 218 -1.92 -12.03 -8.94
N VAL A 219 -2.67 -12.35 -7.88
CA VAL A 219 -3.14 -11.38 -6.86
C VAL A 219 -1.94 -10.73 -6.16
N ARG A 220 -1.01 -11.54 -5.67
CA ARG A 220 0.18 -11.11 -4.93
C ARG A 220 1.12 -10.25 -5.80
N VAL A 221 1.42 -10.71 -7.01
CA VAL A 221 2.29 -10.00 -7.95
C VAL A 221 1.61 -8.72 -8.46
N SER A 222 0.31 -8.75 -8.78
CA SER A 222 -0.42 -7.56 -9.21
C SER A 222 -0.41 -6.48 -8.12
N TYR A 223 -0.58 -6.87 -6.85
CA TYR A 223 -0.56 -5.92 -5.74
C TYR A 223 0.85 -5.42 -5.42
N ALA A 224 1.86 -6.29 -5.43
CA ALA A 224 3.25 -5.87 -5.28
C ALA A 224 3.67 -4.88 -6.38
N ALA A 225 3.29 -5.17 -7.64
CA ALA A 225 3.53 -4.26 -8.76
C ALA A 225 2.74 -2.95 -8.61
N HIS A 226 1.49 -2.99 -8.14
CA HIS A 226 0.71 -1.80 -7.80
C HIS A 226 1.46 -0.92 -6.79
N LEU A 227 1.90 -1.49 -5.66
CA LEU A 227 2.64 -0.78 -4.62
C LEU A 227 3.97 -0.21 -5.12
N MET A 228 4.74 -1.00 -5.87
CA MET A 228 6.01 -0.54 -6.47
C MET A 228 5.77 0.65 -7.40
N LEU A 229 4.69 0.64 -8.21
CA LEU A 229 4.34 1.77 -9.08
C LEU A 229 3.85 2.99 -8.31
N VAL A 230 3.07 2.81 -7.22
CA VAL A 230 2.67 3.92 -6.34
C VAL A 230 3.92 4.60 -5.77
N GLN A 231 4.91 3.81 -5.36
CA GLN A 231 6.17 4.28 -4.80
C GLN A 231 7.07 4.98 -5.80
N ILE A 232 6.82 4.89 -7.11
CA ILE A 232 7.48 5.72 -8.13
C ILE A 232 6.86 7.12 -8.15
N SER A 233 5.54 7.22 -8.02
CA SER A 233 4.82 8.49 -8.09
C SER A 233 4.96 9.35 -6.82
N TYR A 234 5.08 8.73 -5.64
CA TYR A 234 5.11 9.43 -4.35
C TYR A 234 6.40 10.25 -4.04
N PRO A 235 7.63 9.73 -4.24
CA PRO A 235 8.86 10.48 -3.96
C PRO A 235 9.06 11.64 -4.93
N ALA A 236 8.68 11.50 -6.20
CA ALA A 236 8.72 12.59 -7.17
C ALA A 236 7.77 13.74 -6.78
N PHE A 237 6.55 13.43 -6.31
CA PHE A 237 5.55 14.43 -5.95
C PHE A 237 5.92 15.19 -4.65
N GLY A 238 6.39 14.48 -3.62
CA GLY A 238 6.87 15.09 -2.38
C GLY A 238 8.15 15.93 -2.55
N MET A 239 9.06 15.49 -3.43
CA MET A 239 10.30 16.23 -3.74
C MET A 239 10.07 17.42 -4.67
N LEU A 240 9.11 17.35 -5.60
CA LEU A 240 8.75 18.48 -6.49
C LEU A 240 7.97 19.56 -5.74
N SER A 241 7.02 19.15 -4.88
CA SER A 241 6.26 20.08 -4.02
C SER A 241 7.16 20.83 -3.04
N ASN A 242 8.22 20.20 -2.51
CA ASN A 242 9.21 20.88 -1.66
C ASN A 242 10.20 21.72 -2.47
N SER A 243 10.49 21.37 -3.74
CA SER A 243 11.42 22.13 -4.59
C SER A 243 10.85 23.46 -5.07
N LEU A 244 9.52 23.62 -5.13
CA LEU A 244 8.88 24.86 -5.54
C LEU A 244 8.94 25.99 -4.49
N GLU A 245 9.43 25.72 -3.27
CA GLU A 245 9.58 26.76 -2.23
C GLU A 245 11.04 27.09 -1.81
N ARG A 246 12.09 26.33 -2.21
CA ARG A 246 13.54 26.71 -2.19
C ARG A 246 14.49 25.51 -2.46
N PRO A 247 15.76 25.74 -2.86
CA PRO A 247 16.67 24.67 -3.26
C PRO A 247 17.32 24.01 -2.03
N LEU A 248 16.96 22.75 -1.73
CA LEU A 248 17.70 21.89 -0.82
C LEU A 248 18.44 20.80 -1.60
N LEU A 249 19.48 21.22 -2.32
CA LEU A 249 20.46 20.35 -2.99
C LEU A 249 21.37 19.57 -2.02
N SER A 250 21.06 19.51 -0.72
CA SER A 250 21.88 18.86 0.32
C SER A 250 21.18 17.68 1.02
N VAL A 251 19.85 17.54 0.88
CA VAL A 251 19.06 16.55 1.65
C VAL A 251 18.70 15.29 0.84
N SER A 252 19.13 15.23 -0.43
CA SER A 252 18.86 14.08 -1.31
C SER A 252 19.64 12.82 -0.94
N GLY A 253 20.79 12.95 -0.26
CA GLY A 253 21.63 11.80 0.14
C GLY A 253 21.21 11.17 1.47
N SER A 254 20.70 11.96 2.41
CA SER A 254 20.35 11.50 3.77
C SER A 254 19.05 10.71 3.81
N PHE A 255 18.08 11.06 2.96
CA PHE A 255 16.83 10.29 2.82
C PHE A 255 17.01 8.99 2.03
N PHE A 256 18.11 8.84 1.28
CA PHE A 256 18.48 7.61 0.59
C PHE A 256 18.94 6.53 1.58
N LEU A 257 19.62 6.95 2.64
CA LEU A 257 20.09 6.09 3.72
C LEU A 257 18.98 5.71 4.70
N LEU A 258 17.88 6.46 4.76
CA LEU A 258 16.81 6.22 5.73
C LEU A 258 16.04 4.90 5.48
N PRO A 259 15.51 4.59 4.27
CA PRO A 259 14.93 3.27 3.99
C PRO A 259 15.96 2.14 4.07
N LEU A 260 17.24 2.44 3.81
CA LEU A 260 18.35 1.50 3.93
C LEU A 260 18.66 1.17 5.40
N LEU A 261 18.67 2.18 6.29
CA LEU A 261 18.80 2.05 7.74
C LEU A 261 17.55 1.41 8.36
N LEU A 262 16.36 1.77 7.88
CA LEU A 262 15.09 1.23 8.37
C LEU A 262 14.86 -0.22 7.92
N GLY A 263 15.30 -0.58 6.72
CA GLY A 263 15.34 -1.97 6.25
C GLY A 263 16.30 -2.85 7.05
N ILE A 264 17.33 -2.26 7.67
CA ILE A 264 18.23 -2.92 8.62
C ILE A 264 17.62 -2.99 10.04
N ILE A 265 16.71 -2.08 10.40
CA ILE A 265 16.05 -2.02 11.73
C ILE A 265 14.77 -2.88 11.77
N THR A 266 14.12 -3.11 10.63
CA THR A 266 12.89 -3.94 10.52
C THR A 266 13.16 -5.43 10.24
N THR A 267 14.43 -5.80 10.11
CA THR A 267 14.93 -7.19 10.15
C THR A 267 15.35 -7.57 11.56
#